data_AF-A0A855FU41-F1
#
_entry.id   AF-A0A855FU41-F1
#
_cell.length_a   1.000
_cell.length_b   1.000
_cell.length_c   1.000
_cell.angle_alpha   90.00
_cell.angle_beta   90.00
_cell.angle_gamma   90.00
#
_symmetry.space_group_name_H-M   'P 1'
#
loop_
_entity.id
_entity.type
_entity.pdbx_description
1 polymer ?
#
loop_
_entity_poly.entity_id
_entity_poly.type
_entity_poly.pdbx_seq_one_letter_code
_entity_poly.pdbx_strand_id
1 'polypeptide(L)'
;MPPRSPEKLSVLNKLGECWSMDFMSDSNHHQRRFRIFNVIDDFNRIALDIDIAVSLAAGRITRYLDKLTKYHGYLLKIQNS
;
A
#
# COMPACT_ATOMS: atom_id res chain seq x y z
N MET A 1 -15.61 3.83 21.18
CA MET A 1 -14.61 3.30 20.23
C MET A 1 -13.95 2.10 20.87
N PRO A 2 -13.80 0.96 20.19
CA PRO A 2 -12.98 -0.12 20.74
C PRO A 2 -11.52 0.37 20.86
N PRO A 3 -10.76 -0.07 21.86
CA PRO A 3 -9.36 0.28 21.97
C PRO A 3 -8.63 -0.28 20.75
N ARG A 4 -7.97 0.58 19.98
CA ARG A 4 -6.95 0.16 19.03
C ARG A 4 -5.75 -0.28 19.86
N SER A 5 -5.70 -1.56 20.25
CA SER A 5 -4.46 -2.13 20.76
C SER A 5 -3.46 -2.07 19.60
N PRO A 6 -2.34 -1.33 19.71
CA PRO A 6 -1.30 -1.41 18.70
C PRO A 6 -0.82 -2.85 18.69
N GLU A 7 -1.06 -3.58 17.60
CA GLU A 7 -0.42 -4.87 17.39
C GLU A 7 1.09 -4.61 17.47
N LYS A 8 1.78 -5.26 18.39
CA LYS A 8 3.21 -5.03 18.62
C LYS A 8 3.90 -5.31 17.29
N LEU A 9 4.46 -4.26 16.66
CA LEU A 9 5.17 -4.35 15.39
C LEU A 9 6.20 -5.47 15.52
N SER A 10 5.89 -6.62 14.93
CA SER A 10 6.86 -7.70 14.84
C SER A 10 7.97 -7.14 13.96
N VAL A 11 9.18 -7.07 14.49
CA VAL A 11 10.34 -6.66 13.70
C VAL A 11 10.42 -7.67 12.56
N LEU A 12 10.06 -7.22 11.36
CA LEU A 12 10.20 -8.02 10.15
C LEU A 12 11.67 -8.33 10.00
N ASN A 13 11.98 -9.56 9.62
CA ASN A 13 13.36 -10.01 9.58
C ASN A 13 13.95 -9.90 8.16
N LYS A 14 13.09 -9.72 7.14
CA LYS A 14 13.50 -9.64 5.73
C LYS A 14 12.61 -8.73 4.88
N LEU A 15 13.21 -8.19 3.82
CA LEU A 15 12.51 -7.51 2.72
C LEU A 15 11.44 -8.42 2.11
N GLY A 16 10.29 -7.85 1.74
CA GLY A 16 9.20 -8.57 1.08
C GLY A 16 8.32 -9.43 1.99
N GLU A 17 8.58 -9.47 3.31
CA GLU A 17 7.74 -10.24 4.25
C GLU A 17 6.38 -9.59 4.50
N CYS A 18 6.32 -8.26 4.57
CA CYS A 18 5.09 -7.51 4.81
C CYS A 18 5.13 -6.16 4.11
N TRP A 19 4.03 -5.81 3.46
CA TRP A 19 3.81 -4.47 2.91
C TRP A 19 2.65 -3.79 3.63
N SER A 20 2.84 -2.50 3.88
CA SER A 20 1.77 -1.59 4.25
C SER A 20 1.20 -0.94 3.00
N MET A 21 -0.12 -0.77 2.98
CA MET A 21 -0.82 -0.14 1.88
C MET A 21 -1.79 0.92 2.41
N ASP A 22 -1.86 2.06 1.71
CA ASP A 22 -2.80 3.12 2.05
C ASP A 22 -3.48 3.72 0.80
N PHE A 23 -4.58 4.44 1.05
CA PHE A 23 -5.30 5.20 0.05
C PHE A 23 -5.35 6.66 0.49
N MET A 24 -4.83 7.55 -0.34
CA MET A 24 -4.97 9.00 -0.17
C MET A 24 -5.85 9.59 -1.28
N SER A 25 -6.44 10.76 -1.02
CA SER A 25 -7.15 11.56 -2.04
C SER A 25 -6.64 12.98 -2.01
N ASP A 26 -6.43 13.54 -3.20
CA ASP A 26 -5.93 14.89 -3.38
C ASP A 26 -6.57 15.52 -4.63
N SER A 27 -6.35 16.81 -4.84
CA SER A 27 -6.88 17.57 -5.96
C SER A 27 -5.85 18.57 -6.49
N ASN A 28 -5.76 18.70 -7.81
CA ASN A 28 -4.88 19.68 -8.41
C ASN A 28 -5.45 21.12 -8.32
N HIS A 29 -4.68 22.11 -8.80
CA HIS A 29 -5.11 23.51 -8.86
C HIS A 29 -6.42 23.75 -9.64
N HIS A 30 -6.84 22.80 -10.48
CA HIS A 30 -8.11 22.82 -11.21
C HIS A 30 -9.22 22.02 -10.53
N GLN A 31 -9.08 21.72 -9.23
CA GLN A 31 -10.03 20.94 -8.41
C GLN A 31 -10.35 19.54 -8.96
N ARG A 32 -9.49 19.00 -9.84
CA ARG A 32 -9.65 17.62 -10.31
C ARG A 32 -9.15 16.68 -9.22
N ARG A 33 -10.10 15.95 -8.63
CA ARG A 33 -9.80 14.93 -7.61
C ARG A 33 -9.14 13.71 -8.21
N PHE A 34 -8.12 13.21 -7.53
CA PHE A 34 -7.48 11.94 -7.81
C PHE A 34 -7.22 11.20 -6.50
N ARG A 35 -6.97 9.90 -6.63
CA ARG A 35 -6.58 9.04 -5.54
C ARG A 35 -5.18 8.51 -5.78
N ILE A 36 -4.50 8.27 -4.68
CA ILE A 36 -3.15 7.72 -4.62
C ILE A 36 -3.27 6.41 -3.86
N PHE A 37 -2.72 5.35 -4.43
CA PHE A 37 -2.54 4.05 -3.77
C PHE A 37 -1.05 3.83 -3.55
N ASN A 38 -0.61 3.82 -2.29
CA ASN A 38 0.79 3.63 -1.95
C ASN A 38 1.02 2.22 -1.44
N VAL A 39 2.16 1.64 -1.81
CA VAL A 39 2.63 0.36 -1.29
C VAL A 39 4.04 0.54 -0.75
N ILE A 40 4.26 0.20 0.51
CA ILE A 40 5.52 0.41 1.24
C ILE A 40 5.99 -0.92 1.81
N ASP A 41 7.28 -1.21 1.70
CA ASP A 41 7.89 -2.33 2.41
C ASP A 41 8.11 -1.97 3.87
N ASP A 42 7.57 -2.78 4.78
CA ASP A 42 7.58 -2.47 6.20
C ASP A 42 8.94 -2.67 6.87
N PHE A 43 9.84 -3.46 6.26
CA PHE A 43 11.17 -3.72 6.78
C PHE A 43 12.09 -2.51 6.58
N ASN A 44 12.17 -1.98 5.35
CA ASN A 44 13.04 -0.86 5.03
C ASN A 44 12.33 0.52 5.04
N ARG A 45 10.99 0.55 5.18
CA ARG A 45 10.17 1.77 5.11
C ARG A 45 10.31 2.54 3.80
N ILE A 46 10.60 1.85 2.70
CA ILE A 46 10.73 2.42 1.36
C ILE A 46 9.45 2.15 0.56
N ALA A 47 8.98 3.15 -0.18
CA ALA A 47 7.88 3.00 -1.12
C ALA A 47 8.31 2.05 -2.25
N LEU A 48 7.56 0.96 -2.41
CA LEU A 48 7.76 0.00 -3.50
C LEU A 48 7.23 0.57 -4.81
N ASP A 49 6.03 1.14 -4.78
CA ASP A 49 5.41 1.79 -5.93
C ASP A 49 4.21 2.66 -5.47
N ILE A 50 3.78 3.58 -6.35
CA ILE A 50 2.65 4.50 -6.14
C ILE A 50 1.76 4.52 -7.39
N ASP A 51 0.47 4.19 -7.26
CA ASP A 51 -0.51 4.30 -8.35
C ASP A 51 -1.41 5.52 -8.18
N ILE A 52 -1.47 6.38 -9.19
CA ILE A 52 -2.27 7.61 -9.18
C ILE A 52 -3.39 7.48 -10.22
N ALA A 53 -4.65 7.63 -9.80
CA ALA A 53 -5.80 7.49 -10.67
C ALA A 53 -6.99 8.33 -10.21
N VAL A 54 -7.87 8.71 -11.14
CA VAL A 54 -9.16 9.38 -10.81
C VAL A 54 -10.07 8.43 -10.02
N SER A 55 -9.99 7.12 -10.27
CA SER A 55 -10.72 6.08 -9.55
C SER A 55 -9.85 4.83 -9.41
N LEU A 56 -9.85 4.24 -8.21
CA LEU A 56 -9.13 3.02 -7.86
C LEU A 56 -10.11 1.85 -7.72
N ALA A 57 -10.63 1.39 -8.85
CA ALA A 57 -11.49 0.20 -8.87
C ALA A 57 -10.71 -1.04 -8.40
N ALA A 58 -11.38 -1.98 -7.74
CA ALA A 58 -10.75 -3.19 -7.20
C ALA A 58 -9.89 -3.95 -8.24
N GLY A 59 -10.40 -4.13 -9.46
CA GLY A 59 -9.65 -4.80 -10.53
C GLY A 59 -8.37 -4.08 -10.95
N ARG A 60 -8.30 -2.74 -10.79
CA ARG A 60 -7.06 -1.98 -11.01
C ARG A 60 -6.06 -2.28 -9.90
N ILE A 61 -6.51 -2.22 -8.65
CA ILE A 61 -5.67 -2.49 -7.46
C ILE A 61 -5.12 -3.91 -7.52
N THR A 62 -5.96 -4.92 -7.81
CA THR A 62 -5.52 -6.32 -7.94
C THR A 62 -4.44 -6.46 -9.02
N ARG A 63 -4.68 -5.92 -10.22
CA ARG A 63 -3.69 -6.01 -11.31
C ARG A 63 -2.39 -5.27 -10.99
N TYR A 64 -2.47 -4.21 -10.20
CA TYR A 64 -1.30 -3.46 -9.75
C TYR A 64 -0.49 -4.27 -8.72
N LEU A 65 -1.15 -4.87 -7.73
CA LEU A 65 -0.51 -5.76 -6.76
C LEU A 65 0.08 -7.02 -7.43
N ASP A 66 -0.61 -7.59 -8.43
CA ASP A 66 -0.09 -8.71 -9.22
C ASP A 66 1.20 -8.35 -9.99
N LYS A 67 1.37 -7.08 -10.36
CA LYS A 67 2.62 -6.62 -10.98
C LYS A 67 3.72 -6.49 -9.94
N LEU A 68 3.43 -5.82 -8.82
CA LEU A 68 4.38 -5.65 -7.72
C LEU A 68 4.92 -6.99 -7.20
N THR A 69 4.04 -7.99 -7.03
CA THR A 69 4.44 -9.34 -6.59
C THR A 69 5.34 -10.08 -7.59
N LYS A 70 5.25 -9.77 -8.89
CA LYS A 70 6.20 -10.31 -9.88
C LYS A 70 7.61 -9.73 -9.73
N TYR A 71 7.74 -8.50 -9.26
CA TYR A 71 9.04 -7.84 -9.08
C TYR A 71 9.66 -8.09 -7.70
N HIS A 72 8.84 -8.16 -6.65
CA HIS A 72 9.29 -8.23 -5.27
C HIS A 72 9.03 -9.58 -4.57
N GLY A 73 8.39 -10.52 -5.26
CA GLY A 73 7.97 -11.80 -4.70
C GLY A 73 6.56 -11.77 -4.12
N TYR A 74 6.03 -12.94 -3.80
CA TYR A 74 4.72 -13.09 -3.18
C TYR A 74 4.79 -12.74 -1.70
N LEU A 75 3.88 -11.87 -1.28
CA LEU A 75 3.70 -11.45 0.10
C LEU A 75 3.29 -12.60 1.02
N LEU A 76 3.77 -12.56 2.26
CA LEU A 76 3.26 -13.41 3.35
C LEU A 76 2.11 -12.75 4.11
N LYS A 77 2.06 -11.41 4.16
CA LYS A 77 1.03 -10.64 4.87
C LYS A 77 0.81 -9.27 4.23
N ILE A 78 -0.45 -8.82 4.23
CA ILE A 78 -0.85 -7.45 3.90
C ILE A 78 -1.36 -6.80 5.18
N GLN A 79 -0.89 -5.60 5.51
CA GLN A 79 -1.45 -4.77 6.57
C GLN A 79 -2.03 -3.48 5.99
N ASN A 80 -3.24 -3.13 6.44
CA ASN A 80 -3.78 -1.79 6.24
C ASN A 80 -3.22 -0.91 7.35
N SER A 81 -2.44 0.10 6.98
CA SER A 81 -2.00 1.16 7.89
C SER A 81 -3.14 2.13 8.21
#